data_AF-A0A4Y2JB25-F1
#
_entry.id   AF-A0A4Y2JB25-F1
#
_cell.length_a   1.000
_cell.length_b   1.000
_cell.length_c   1.000
_cell.angle_alpha   90.00
_cell.angle_beta   90.00
_cell.angle_gamma   90.00
#
_symmetry.space_group_name_H-M   'P 1'
#
loop_
_entity.id
_entity.type
_entity.pdbx_description
1 polymer ?
#
loop_
_entity_poly.entity_id
_entity_poly.type
_entity_poly.pdbx_seq_one_letter_code
_entity_poly.pdbx_strand_id
1 'polypeptide(L)'
;MTVLFITDRHHWYQQAKAQLMRNLRDVDSSAIAKNIILFIGDGMGLTTVTTARILRGQQKGHSGEEYELAFDKFQHVALAKTYNTDSQVGDSGACATALLCGVKGRFETVGLDDKGVYNRCESSFESKVFCLADWAQTDGQ
;
A
#
# COMPACT_ATOMS: atom_id res chain seq x y z
N MET A 1 4.64 -28.37 -21.63
CA MET A 1 4.40 -26.97 -21.23
C MET A 1 5.48 -26.13 -21.90
N THR A 2 5.17 -25.48 -23.02
CA THR A 2 6.17 -24.77 -23.83
C THR A 2 6.23 -23.33 -23.33
N VAL A 3 7.31 -22.98 -22.64
CA VAL A 3 7.60 -21.58 -22.31
C VAL A 3 7.92 -20.87 -23.63
N LEU A 4 7.06 -19.96 -24.07
CA LEU A 4 7.31 -19.10 -25.22
C LEU A 4 8.39 -18.10 -24.82
N PHE A 5 9.63 -18.36 -25.21
CA PHE A 5 10.71 -17.40 -25.01
C PHE A 5 10.48 -16.20 -25.93
N ILE A 6 10.30 -15.01 -25.33
CA ILE A 6 10.34 -13.74 -26.06
C ILE A 6 11.77 -13.54 -26.54
N THR A 7 12.02 -13.75 -27.83
CA THR A 7 13.37 -13.67 -28.41
C THR A 7 13.60 -12.39 -29.22
N ASP A 8 12.54 -11.66 -29.56
CA ASP A 8 12.62 -10.50 -30.47
C ASP A 8 12.49 -9.15 -29.74
N ARG A 9 13.33 -8.19 -30.14
CA ARG A 9 13.36 -6.82 -29.61
C ARG A 9 12.06 -6.07 -29.87
N HIS A 10 11.31 -6.41 -30.94
CA HIS A 10 10.07 -5.73 -31.29
C HIS A 10 9.02 -5.86 -30.18
N HIS A 11 8.97 -7.01 -29.50
CA HIS A 11 8.07 -7.23 -28.37
C HIS A 11 8.26 -6.19 -27.27
N TRP A 12 9.50 -5.99 -26.83
CA TRP A 12 9.85 -5.04 -25.77
C TRP A 12 9.55 -3.59 -26.17
N TYR A 13 9.82 -3.22 -27.43
CA TYR A 13 9.48 -1.89 -27.94
C TYR A 13 7.97 -1.65 -27.97
N GLN A 14 7.19 -2.65 -28.37
CA GLN A 14 5.73 -2.54 -28.35
C GLN A 14 5.20 -2.41 -26.91
N GLN A 15 5.71 -3.21 -25.97
CA GLN A 15 5.33 -3.12 -24.56
C GLN A 15 5.64 -1.74 -23.96
N ALA A 16 6.85 -1.24 -24.19
CA ALA A 16 7.27 0.09 -23.71
C ALA A 16 6.44 1.22 -24.34
N LYS A 17 6.18 1.16 -25.66
CA LYS A 17 5.31 2.12 -26.34
C LYS A 17 3.90 2.09 -25.77
N ALA A 18 3.34 0.91 -25.51
CA ALA A 18 2.02 0.78 -24.90
C ALA A 18 1.98 1.40 -23.50
N GLN A 19 2.99 1.17 -22.67
CA GLN A 19 3.07 1.79 -21.33
C GLN A 19 3.19 3.31 -21.41
N LEU A 20 4.03 3.85 -22.30
CA LEU A 20 4.17 5.30 -22.49
C LEU A 20 2.82 5.92 -22.89
N MET A 21 2.11 5.31 -23.84
CA MET A 21 0.80 5.80 -24.27
C MET A 21 -0.26 5.72 -23.16
N ARG A 22 -0.15 4.77 -22.22
CA ARG A 22 -1.01 4.73 -21.02
C ARG A 22 -0.71 5.90 -20.08
N ASN A 23 0.57 6.16 -19.79
CA ASN A 23 0.97 7.23 -18.89
C ASN A 23 0.59 8.62 -19.43
N LEU A 24 0.67 8.83 -20.75
CA LEU A 24 0.29 10.10 -21.39
C LEU A 24 -1.22 10.38 -21.38
N ARG A 25 -2.06 9.36 -21.16
CA ARG A 25 -3.51 9.52 -21.04
C ARG A 25 -3.96 9.84 -19.63
N ASP A 26 -3.04 9.81 -18.68
CA ASP A 26 -3.35 10.11 -17.30
C ASP A 26 -3.63 11.61 -17.17
N VAL A 27 -4.87 11.95 -16.81
CA VAL A 27 -5.33 13.32 -16.61
C VAL A 27 -5.72 13.43 -15.15
N ASP A 28 -5.04 14.30 -14.40
CA ASP A 28 -5.39 14.58 -13.02
C ASP A 28 -6.88 14.95 -12.91
N SER A 29 -7.65 14.13 -12.21
CA SER A 29 -9.01 14.48 -11.86
C SER A 29 -8.96 15.46 -10.69
N SER A 30 -9.33 16.72 -10.91
CA SER A 30 -9.50 17.71 -9.83
C SER A 30 -10.78 17.49 -9.02
N ALA A 31 -11.52 16.42 -9.28
CA ALA A 31 -12.76 16.09 -8.59
C ALA A 31 -12.48 15.57 -7.17
N ILE A 32 -13.29 16.01 -6.21
CA ILE A 32 -13.25 15.53 -4.83
C ILE A 32 -13.79 14.09 -4.79
N ALA A 33 -13.04 13.19 -4.15
CA ALA A 33 -13.44 11.79 -4.02
C ALA A 33 -14.64 11.64 -3.07
N LYS A 34 -15.71 10.96 -3.53
CA LYS A 34 -16.87 10.66 -2.70
C LYS A 34 -16.63 9.49 -1.73
N ASN A 35 -15.85 8.50 -2.16
CA ASN A 35 -15.60 7.28 -1.40
C ASN A 35 -14.09 7.04 -1.32
N ILE A 36 -13.63 6.51 -0.19
CA ILE A 36 -12.24 6.09 0.03
C ILE A 36 -12.24 4.60 0.32
N ILE A 37 -11.43 3.83 -0.40
CA ILE A 37 -11.20 2.40 -0.15
C ILE A 37 -9.71 2.20 0.07
N LEU A 38 -9.35 1.73 1.26
CA LEU A 38 -7.97 1.42 1.63
C LEU A 38 -7.81 -0.10 1.76
N PHE A 39 -6.96 -0.70 0.92
CA PHE A 39 -6.57 -2.10 1.02
C PHE A 39 -5.26 -2.21 1.81
N ILE A 40 -5.27 -2.91 2.94
CA ILE A 40 -4.08 -3.11 3.78
C ILE A 40 -3.61 -4.56 3.64
N GLY A 41 -2.42 -4.75 3.07
CA GLY A 41 -1.72 -6.03 3.13
C GLY A 41 -0.75 -6.04 4.30
N ASP A 42 -1.17 -6.56 5.45
CA ASP A 42 -0.30 -6.69 6.62
C ASP A 42 0.89 -7.62 6.30
N GLY A 43 2.12 -7.16 6.58
CA GLY A 43 3.36 -7.84 6.21
C GLY A 43 3.64 -7.93 4.70
N MET A 44 2.87 -7.26 3.83
CA MET A 44 2.98 -7.38 2.39
C MET A 44 4.05 -6.44 1.79
N GLY A 45 5.32 -6.74 2.06
CA GLY A 45 6.46 -6.03 1.46
C GLY A 45 6.63 -6.31 -0.05
N LEU A 46 7.57 -5.60 -0.70
CA LEU A 46 7.85 -5.72 -2.14
C LEU A 46 8.20 -7.15 -2.57
N THR A 47 8.91 -7.90 -1.73
CA THR A 47 9.23 -9.31 -1.97
C THR A 47 7.96 -10.15 -1.98
N THR A 48 7.08 -9.98 -1.00
CA THR A 48 5.79 -10.69 -0.92
C THR A 48 4.93 -10.41 -2.15
N VAL A 49 4.85 -9.15 -2.59
CA VAL A 49 4.14 -8.76 -3.82
C VAL A 49 4.70 -9.48 -5.05
N THR A 50 6.03 -9.49 -5.20
CA THR A 50 6.69 -10.11 -6.36
C THR A 50 6.51 -11.62 -6.36
N THR A 51 6.65 -12.28 -5.21
CA THR A 51 6.39 -13.72 -5.08
C THR A 51 4.93 -14.05 -5.38
N ALA A 52 3.98 -13.24 -4.89
CA ALA A 52 2.56 -13.43 -5.17
C ALA A 52 2.24 -13.28 -6.68
N ARG A 53 2.88 -12.33 -7.35
CA ARG A 53 2.77 -12.13 -8.81
C ARG A 53 3.18 -13.38 -9.58
N ILE A 54 4.39 -13.89 -9.30
CA ILE A 54 4.95 -15.09 -9.95
C ILE A 54 4.05 -16.29 -9.69
N LEU A 55 3.70 -16.54 -8.42
CA LEU A 55 2.84 -17.66 -8.04
C LEU A 55 1.49 -17.59 -8.77
N ARG A 56 0.88 -16.40 -8.85
CA ARG A 56 -0.42 -16.23 -9.51
C ARG A 56 -0.34 -16.46 -11.02
N GLY A 57 0.72 -16.04 -11.69
CA GLY A 57 0.93 -16.32 -13.11
C GLY A 57 1.15 -17.81 -13.38
N GLN A 58 1.92 -18.49 -12.54
CA GLN A 58 2.14 -19.95 -12.62
C GLN A 58 0.86 -20.74 -12.39
N GLN A 59 0.03 -20.34 -11.43
CA GLN A 59 -1.30 -20.93 -11.20
C GLN A 59 -2.25 -20.78 -12.41
N LYS A 60 -1.97 -19.81 -13.29
CA LYS A 60 -2.71 -19.61 -14.55
C LYS A 60 -2.05 -20.30 -15.76
N GLY A 61 -0.99 -21.06 -15.54
CA GLY A 61 -0.27 -21.78 -16.59
C GLY A 61 0.73 -20.93 -17.39
N HIS A 62 1.10 -19.75 -16.89
CA HIS A 62 2.15 -18.91 -17.47
C HIS A 62 3.50 -19.10 -16.75
N SER A 63 4.56 -18.41 -17.20
CA SER A 63 5.88 -18.42 -16.54
C SER A 63 5.84 -17.78 -15.16
N GLY A 64 5.12 -16.66 -15.02
CA GLY A 64 4.84 -16.02 -13.75
C GLY A 64 5.30 -14.56 -13.69
N GLU A 65 6.51 -14.27 -14.13
CA GLU A 65 7.18 -12.98 -13.99
C GLU A 65 6.44 -11.85 -14.73
N GLU A 66 5.84 -12.18 -15.87
CA GLU A 66 5.07 -11.27 -16.72
C GLU A 66 3.63 -11.02 -16.26
N TYR A 67 3.16 -11.76 -15.25
CA TYR A 67 1.80 -11.59 -14.74
C TYR A 67 1.65 -10.24 -14.01
N GLU A 68 0.49 -9.60 -14.11
CA GLU A 68 0.17 -8.38 -13.35
C GLU A 68 -0.94 -8.66 -12.33
N LEU A 69 -0.69 -8.33 -11.06
CA LEU A 69 -1.71 -8.32 -10.02
C LEU A 69 -2.71 -7.16 -10.27
N ALA A 70 -3.84 -7.17 -9.56
CA ALA A 70 -4.87 -6.15 -9.74
C ALA A 70 -4.34 -4.73 -9.45
N PHE A 71 -3.54 -4.59 -8.40
CA PHE A 71 -2.94 -3.31 -7.99
C PHE A 71 -1.65 -2.96 -8.76
N ASP A 72 -1.06 -3.88 -9.52
CA ASP A 72 0.06 -3.54 -10.44
C ASP A 72 -0.40 -2.60 -11.56
N LYS A 73 -1.72 -2.55 -11.80
CA LYS A 73 -2.36 -1.71 -12.81
C LYS A 73 -2.73 -0.32 -12.30
N PHE A 74 -2.49 -0.02 -11.02
CA PHE A 74 -2.73 1.32 -10.48
C PHE A 74 -1.72 2.30 -11.10
N GLN A 75 -2.18 3.52 -11.37
CA GLN A 75 -1.38 4.52 -12.10
C GLN A 75 -0.28 5.14 -11.24
N HIS A 76 -0.50 5.19 -9.92
CA HIS A 76 0.41 5.82 -8.99
C HIS A 76 1.00 4.79 -8.03
N VAL A 77 2.30 4.95 -7.76
CA VAL A 77 3.05 4.14 -6.81
C VAL A 77 3.91 5.06 -5.95
N ALA A 78 4.02 4.73 -4.68
CA ALA A 78 4.87 5.44 -3.72
C ALA A 78 5.55 4.44 -2.79
N LEU A 79 6.65 4.86 -2.16
CA LEU A 79 7.30 4.13 -1.08
C LEU A 79 7.00 4.82 0.25
N ALA A 80 6.71 4.02 1.27
CA ALA A 80 6.43 4.51 2.62
C ALA A 80 7.53 4.09 3.60
N LYS A 81 7.91 5.00 4.51
CA LYS A 81 8.85 4.71 5.61
C LYS A 81 8.08 4.26 6.85
N THR A 82 8.22 3.00 7.24
CA THR A 82 7.34 2.33 8.22
C THR A 82 7.82 2.31 9.66
N TYR A 83 8.93 2.98 10.00
CA TYR A 83 9.41 3.05 11.38
C TYR A 83 8.35 3.62 12.35
N ASN A 84 8.31 3.15 13.59
CA ASN A 84 7.59 3.80 14.68
C ASN A 84 8.51 4.82 15.36
N THR A 85 7.95 5.72 16.18
CA THR A 85 8.76 6.81 16.78
C THR A 85 9.90 6.30 17.67
N ASP A 86 9.75 5.12 18.26
CA ASP A 86 10.75 4.47 19.11
C ASP A 86 11.25 3.10 18.60
N SER A 87 10.88 2.71 17.38
CA SER A 87 11.37 1.47 16.75
C SER A 87 11.62 1.64 15.25
N GLN A 88 12.77 1.15 14.78
CA GLN A 88 13.09 1.19 13.34
C GLN A 88 12.24 0.19 12.53
N VAL A 89 11.93 -0.97 13.13
CA VAL A 89 11.04 -1.96 12.55
C VAL A 89 9.65 -1.71 13.11
N GLY A 90 8.74 -1.26 12.25
CA GLY A 90 7.39 -0.92 12.67
C GLY A 90 6.54 -2.14 13.03
N ASP A 91 5.67 -2.02 14.04
CA ASP A 91 4.59 -2.97 14.30
C ASP A 91 3.29 -2.58 13.58
N SER A 92 2.33 -3.53 13.50
CA SER A 92 1.06 -3.33 12.82
C SER A 92 0.21 -2.23 13.45
N GLY A 93 0.18 -2.11 14.78
CA GLY A 93 -0.66 -1.17 15.51
C GLY A 93 -0.25 0.29 15.27
N ALA A 94 1.02 0.60 15.48
CA ALA A 94 1.50 1.96 15.29
C ALA A 94 1.60 2.33 13.80
N CYS A 95 1.81 1.36 12.90
CA CYS A 95 1.68 1.58 11.47
C CYS A 95 0.23 1.89 11.07
N ALA A 96 -0.77 1.22 11.65
CA ALA A 96 -2.18 1.52 11.42
C ALA A 96 -2.52 2.94 11.88
N THR A 97 -2.00 3.37 13.04
CA THR A 97 -2.14 4.75 13.52
C THR A 97 -1.57 5.77 12.52
N ALA A 98 -0.37 5.49 11.98
CA ALA A 98 0.23 6.37 10.96
C ALA A 98 -0.59 6.43 9.67
N LEU A 99 -1.08 5.29 9.19
CA LEU A 99 -1.85 5.19 7.94
C LEU A 99 -3.24 5.82 8.05
N LEU A 100 -3.94 5.60 9.17
CA LEU A 100 -5.34 5.98 9.33
C LEU A 100 -5.51 7.31 10.04
N CYS A 101 -4.60 7.70 10.91
CA CYS A 101 -4.73 8.88 11.76
C CYS A 101 -3.71 9.98 11.40
N GLY A 102 -2.78 9.70 10.49
CA GLY A 102 -1.80 10.68 9.99
C GLY A 102 -0.70 11.05 11.00
N VAL A 103 -0.59 10.32 12.11
CA VAL A 103 0.38 10.58 13.19
C VAL A 103 1.12 9.27 13.49
N LYS A 104 2.45 9.32 13.61
CA LYS A 104 3.23 8.17 14.07
C LYS A 104 3.11 8.02 15.59
N GLY A 105 2.89 6.78 16.03
CA GLY A 105 2.90 6.40 17.45
C GLY A 105 4.10 5.53 17.80
N ARG A 106 4.14 5.12 19.07
CA ARG A 106 5.15 4.21 19.64
C ARG A 106 4.81 2.75 19.35
N PHE A 107 5.83 1.91 19.31
CA PHE A 107 5.69 0.47 19.10
C PHE A 107 4.64 -0.13 20.05
N GLU A 108 3.77 -1.00 19.51
CA GLU A 108 2.68 -1.71 20.23
C GLU A 108 1.57 -0.78 20.77
N THR A 109 1.38 0.39 20.15
CA THR A 109 0.27 1.31 20.46
C THR A 109 -0.67 1.49 19.26
N VAL A 110 -1.93 1.83 19.53
CA VAL A 110 -2.96 2.02 18.48
C VAL A 110 -3.79 3.25 18.79
N GLY A 111 -3.95 4.14 17.82
CA GLY A 111 -4.77 5.35 17.96
C GLY A 111 -4.21 6.36 18.96
N LEU A 112 -2.92 6.26 19.30
CA LEU A 112 -2.22 7.16 20.22
C LEU A 112 -1.02 7.82 19.53
N ASP A 113 -0.73 9.07 19.87
CA ASP A 113 0.50 9.76 19.51
C ASP A 113 1.70 9.27 20.34
N ASP A 114 2.86 9.92 20.18
CA ASP A 114 4.12 9.55 20.84
C ASP A 114 4.08 9.62 22.38
N LYS A 115 3.05 10.23 22.99
CA LYS A 115 2.90 10.23 24.44
C LYS A 115 2.29 8.92 24.96
N GLY A 116 1.61 8.15 24.11
CA GLY A 116 1.04 6.86 24.45
C GLY A 116 2.14 5.83 24.65
N VAL A 117 2.22 5.24 25.84
CA VAL A 117 3.26 4.26 26.20
C VAL A 117 2.64 2.88 26.32
N TYR A 118 3.24 1.90 25.65
CA TYR A 118 2.83 0.51 25.73
C TYR A 118 2.73 0.03 27.18
N ASN A 119 1.65 -0.71 27.49
CA ASN A 119 1.36 -1.26 28.81
C ASN A 119 1.24 -0.21 29.94
N ARG A 120 0.86 1.03 29.64
CA ARG A 120 0.56 2.09 30.61
C ARG A 120 -0.77 2.78 30.29
N CYS A 121 -1.84 2.34 30.92
CA CYS A 121 -3.20 2.82 30.64
C CYS A 121 -3.34 4.34 30.80
N GLU A 122 -2.72 4.93 31.83
CA GLU A 122 -2.84 6.36 32.11
C GLU A 122 -2.26 7.25 31.00
N SER A 123 -1.30 6.72 30.24
CA SER A 123 -0.71 7.45 29.11
C SER A 123 -1.71 7.66 27.96
N SER A 124 -2.78 6.87 27.90
CA SER A 124 -3.81 6.96 26.85
C SER A 124 -4.74 8.16 27.02
N PHE A 125 -4.80 8.79 28.20
CA PHE A 125 -5.79 9.83 28.47
C PHE A 125 -5.55 11.11 27.66
N GLU A 126 -4.29 11.44 27.36
CA GLU A 126 -3.88 12.68 26.69
C GLU A 126 -3.16 12.44 25.35
N SER A 127 -3.20 11.21 24.83
CA SER A 127 -2.47 10.81 23.61
C SER A 127 -3.37 10.35 22.46
N LYS A 128 -4.69 10.25 22.66
CA LYS A 128 -5.62 9.82 21.61
C LYS A 128 -5.59 10.74 20.40
N VAL A 129 -5.60 10.15 19.22
CA VAL A 129 -5.70 10.86 17.94
C VAL A 129 -6.95 10.47 17.17
N PHE A 130 -7.52 11.41 16.42
CA PHE A 130 -8.63 11.14 15.51
C PHE A 130 -8.13 10.49 14.22
N CYS A 131 -8.87 9.49 13.75
CA CYS A 131 -8.52 8.69 12.58
C CYS A 131 -9.54 8.88 11.46
N LEU A 132 -9.19 8.43 10.25
CA LEU A 132 -9.97 8.63 9.01
C LEU A 132 -11.44 8.23 9.16
N ALA A 133 -11.73 7.16 9.89
CA ALA A 133 -13.09 6.72 10.14
C ALA A 133 -13.88 7.71 11.02
N ASP A 134 -13.23 8.33 12.01
CA ASP A 134 -13.86 9.34 12.86
C ASP A 134 -14.21 10.59 12.05
N TRP A 135 -13.30 11.01 11.15
CA TRP A 135 -13.54 12.12 10.22
C TRP A 135 -14.73 11.80 9.29
N ALA A 136 -14.74 10.61 8.68
CA ALA A 136 -15.81 10.18 7.80
C ALA A 136 -17.18 10.14 8.52
N GLN A 137 -17.23 9.59 9.73
CA GLN A 137 -18.45 9.53 10.54
C GLN A 137 -18.93 10.92 10.95
N THR A 138 -18.01 11.82 11.31
CA THR A 138 -18.35 13.21 11.68
C THR A 138 -18.95 13.97 10.49
N ASP A 139 -18.48 13.67 9.28
CA ASP A 139 -19.00 14.24 8.03
C ASP A 139 -20.26 13.52 7.49
N GLY A 140 -20.76 12.51 8.21
CA GLY A 140 -21.99 11.79 7.88
C GLY A 140 -21.85 10.72 6.78
N GLN A 141 -20.66 10.16 6.61
CA GLN A 141 -20.40 9.01 5.74
C GLN A 141 -20.50 7.66 6.45
#